data_AF-A0A414CAS8-F1
#
_entry.id   AF-A0A414CAS8-F1
#
_cell.length_a   1.000
_cell.length_b   1.000
_cell.length_c   1.000
_cell.angle_alpha   90.00
_cell.angle_beta   90.00
_cell.angle_gamma   90.00
#
_symmetry.space_group_name_H-M   'P 1'
#
loop_
_entity.id
_entity.type
_entity.pdbx_description
1 polymer ?
#
loop_
_entity_poly.entity_id
_entity_poly.type
_entity_poly.pdbx_seq_one_letter_code
_entity_poly.pdbx_strand_id
1 'polypeptide(L)'
;MPRAIERASTFADDTVKAAALQTTQRLYEFMDPHVSKTRGLVRVAELNDMELQNICVFGDADNDTCMVADAGVGVAMANGSAATRAAADFVTVSNDEDGIAIFVEEHLL
;
A
#
# COMPACT_ATOMS: atom_id res chain seq x y z
N MET A 1 15.45 6.52 -9.73
CA MET A 1 16.07 7.84 -9.96
C MET A 1 17.05 8.18 -8.82
N PRO A 2 18.28 7.61 -8.81
CA PRO A 2 19.14 7.64 -7.62
C PRO A 2 19.51 9.05 -7.15
N ARG A 3 19.94 9.91 -8.08
CA ARG A 3 20.36 11.30 -7.76
C ARG A 3 19.25 12.17 -7.19
N ALA A 4 18.00 11.95 -7.59
CA ALA A 4 16.86 12.71 -7.08
C ALA A 4 16.50 12.29 -5.66
N ILE A 5 16.55 10.98 -5.38
CA ILE A 5 16.29 10.41 -4.05
C ILE A 5 17.40 10.81 -3.09
N GLU A 6 18.66 10.71 -3.51
CA GLU A 6 19.82 11.17 -2.74
C GLU A 6 19.65 12.64 -2.35
N ARG A 7 19.38 13.52 -3.33
CA ARG A 7 19.16 14.94 -3.04
C ARG A 7 17.94 15.18 -2.14
N ALA A 8 16.84 14.47 -2.36
CA ALA A 8 15.66 14.58 -1.52
C ALA A 8 15.91 14.16 -0.07
N SER A 9 16.70 13.09 0.16
CA SER A 9 17.05 12.62 1.50
C SER A 9 17.92 13.59 2.29
N THR A 10 18.62 14.51 1.61
CA THR A 10 19.40 15.58 2.25
C THR A 10 18.61 16.86 2.51
N PHE A 11 17.37 16.97 2.00
CA PHE A 11 16.55 18.15 2.21
C PHE A 11 16.02 18.17 3.66
N ALA A 12 16.28 19.27 4.37
CA ALA A 12 15.81 19.49 5.73
C ALA A 12 15.23 20.90 5.84
N ASP A 13 14.05 21.01 6.44
CA ASP A 13 13.35 22.26 6.69
C ASP A 13 12.65 22.15 8.06
N ASP A 14 12.90 23.10 8.96
CA ASP A 14 12.35 23.07 10.33
C ASP A 14 10.87 23.50 10.38
N THR A 15 10.35 24.06 9.29
CA THR A 15 8.96 24.53 9.15
C THR A 15 8.07 23.54 8.41
N VAL A 16 8.64 22.63 7.61
CA VAL A 16 7.89 21.66 6.80
C VAL A 16 8.40 20.25 7.06
N LYS A 17 7.49 19.34 7.41
CA LYS A 17 7.76 17.89 7.47
C LYS A 17 7.04 17.19 6.32
N ALA A 18 7.74 16.29 5.64
CA ALA A 18 7.17 15.44 4.59
C ALA A 18 7.67 14.01 4.75
N ALA A 19 6.79 13.03 4.52
CA ALA A 19 7.20 11.67 4.23
C ALA A 19 7.49 11.55 2.73
N ALA A 20 8.44 10.70 2.37
CA ALA A 20 8.75 10.42 0.98
C ALA A 20 9.01 8.94 0.74
N LEU A 21 8.55 8.44 -0.40
CA LEU A 21 8.67 7.02 -0.77
C LEU A 21 8.88 6.88 -2.27
N GLN A 22 9.73 5.93 -2.66
CA GLN A 22 9.84 5.50 -4.04
C GLN A 22 8.83 4.38 -4.30
N THR A 23 7.73 4.69 -4.99
CA THR A 23 6.65 3.72 -5.25
C THR A 23 6.92 2.86 -6.49
N THR A 24 7.62 3.41 -7.50
CA THR A 24 8.01 2.67 -8.72
C THR A 24 9.42 3.07 -9.18
N GLN A 25 9.94 2.46 -10.25
CA GLN A 25 11.24 2.80 -10.83
C GLN A 25 11.44 4.31 -11.13
N ARG A 26 10.36 5.01 -11.49
CA ARG A 26 10.41 6.42 -11.92
C ARG A 26 9.46 7.35 -11.15
N LEU A 27 8.91 6.89 -10.02
CA LEU A 27 8.02 7.68 -9.19
C LEU A 27 8.58 7.79 -7.78
N TYR A 28 8.74 9.03 -7.33
CA TYR A 28 9.13 9.39 -5.96
C TYR A 28 8.14 10.42 -5.45
N GLU A 29 7.43 10.07 -4.38
CA GLU A 29 6.28 10.82 -3.89
C GLU A 29 6.64 11.53 -2.59
N PHE A 30 6.08 12.73 -2.38
CA PHE A 30 6.16 13.47 -1.11
C PHE A 30 4.73 13.69 -0.61
N MET A 31 4.52 13.49 0.68
CA MET A 31 3.21 13.65 1.31
C MET A 31 3.34 14.15 2.74
N ASP A 32 2.23 14.63 3.30
CA ASP A 32 2.16 14.90 4.73
C ASP A 32 2.49 13.62 5.52
N PRO A 33 3.38 13.66 6.53
CA PRO A 33 3.77 12.47 7.30
C PRO A 33 2.61 11.76 8.00
N HIS A 34 1.48 12.44 8.16
CA HIS A 34 0.28 11.88 8.78
C HIS A 34 -0.64 11.20 7.76
N VAL A 35 -0.30 11.19 6.46
CA VAL A 35 -1.09 10.56 5.40
C VAL A 35 -0.48 9.21 5.02
N SER A 36 -1.31 8.18 4.99
CA SER A 36 -0.98 6.87 4.42
C SER A 36 -2.25 6.19 3.93
N LYS A 37 -2.10 5.16 3.06
CA LYS A 37 -3.23 4.33 2.62
C LYS A 37 -3.95 3.67 3.80
N THR A 38 -3.21 3.09 4.76
CA THR A 38 -3.79 2.52 6.00
C THR A 38 -4.65 3.55 6.74
N ARG A 39 -4.16 4.79 6.94
CA ARG A 39 -4.94 5.81 7.66
C ARG A 39 -6.20 6.22 6.91
N GLY A 40 -6.15 6.22 5.58
CA GLY A 40 -7.34 6.37 4.74
C GLY A 40 -8.37 5.27 4.99
N LEU A 41 -7.93 4.00 5.06
CA LEU A 41 -8.80 2.86 5.34
C LEU A 41 -9.39 2.92 6.75
N VAL A 42 -8.59 3.26 7.76
CA VAL A 42 -9.08 3.48 9.14
C VAL A 42 -10.22 4.50 9.14
N ARG A 43 -10.02 5.62 8.41
CA ARG A 43 -11.06 6.65 8.32
C ARG A 43 -12.33 6.17 7.61
N VAL A 44 -12.18 5.37 6.55
CA VAL A 44 -13.33 4.77 5.86
C VAL A 44 -14.06 3.78 6.77
N ALA A 45 -13.32 2.97 7.53
CA ALA A 45 -13.90 2.02 8.48
C ALA A 45 -14.74 2.74 9.55
N GLU A 46 -14.18 3.78 10.18
CA GLU A 46 -14.88 4.63 11.15
C GLU A 46 -16.18 5.23 10.59
N LEU A 47 -16.18 5.67 9.33
CA LEU A 47 -17.35 6.26 8.68
C LEU A 47 -18.48 5.25 8.42
N ASN A 48 -18.18 3.95 8.48
CA ASN A 48 -19.13 2.87 8.23
C ASN A 48 -19.39 2.01 9.49
N ASP A 49 -19.00 2.50 10.68
CA ASP A 49 -19.09 1.74 11.93
C ASP A 49 -18.40 0.36 11.86
N MET A 50 -17.28 0.30 11.14
CA MET A 50 -16.45 -0.89 10.94
C MET A 50 -15.06 -0.71 11.54
N GLU A 51 -14.38 -1.82 11.78
CA GLU A 51 -12.96 -1.84 12.11
C GLU A 51 -12.12 -2.15 10.86
N LEU A 52 -10.84 -1.78 10.88
CA LEU A 52 -9.90 -2.13 9.80
C LEU A 52 -9.82 -3.64 9.57
N GLN A 53 -10.07 -4.43 10.62
CA GLN A 53 -10.12 -5.89 10.58
C GLN A 53 -11.33 -6.46 9.82
N ASN A 54 -12.31 -5.62 9.46
CA ASN A 54 -13.43 -6.00 8.60
C ASN A 54 -13.17 -5.71 7.11
N ILE A 55 -11.97 -5.25 6.76
CA ILE A 55 -11.62 -4.82 5.39
C ILE A 55 -10.64 -5.82 4.77
N CYS A 56 -10.95 -6.22 3.53
CA CYS A 56 -10.03 -6.89 2.63
C CYS A 56 -9.39 -5.85 1.69
N VAL A 57 -8.08 -5.93 1.50
CA VAL A 57 -7.32 -5.02 0.63
C VAL A 57 -6.50 -5.78 -0.40
N PHE A 58 -6.25 -5.14 -1.53
CA PHE A 58 -5.38 -5.64 -2.60
C PHE A 58 -4.25 -4.62 -2.84
N GLY A 59 -3.01 -5.09 -2.92
CA GLY A 59 -1.84 -4.25 -3.14
C GLY A 59 -0.82 -4.86 -4.10
N ASP A 60 -0.04 -4.01 -4.74
CA ASP A 60 1.00 -4.41 -5.69
C ASP A 60 2.29 -3.58 -5.58
N ALA A 61 2.24 -2.38 -4.99
CA ALA A 61 3.38 -1.48 -4.90
C ALA A 61 3.89 -1.34 -3.45
N ASP A 62 5.11 -0.82 -3.29
CA ASP A 62 5.72 -0.66 -1.95
C ASP A 62 4.87 0.23 -1.01
N ASN A 63 4.13 1.19 -1.56
CA ASN A 63 3.24 2.06 -0.80
C ASN A 63 1.95 1.36 -0.32
N ASP A 64 1.69 0.11 -0.74
CA ASP A 64 0.60 -0.75 -0.26
C ASP A 64 1.00 -1.60 0.95
N THR A 65 2.30 -1.78 1.21
CA THR A 65 2.82 -2.73 2.21
C THR A 65 2.13 -2.59 3.58
N CYS A 66 2.00 -1.36 4.09
CA CYS A 66 1.36 -1.13 5.38
C CYS A 66 -0.13 -1.49 5.35
N MET A 67 -0.89 -1.07 4.32
CA MET A 67 -2.33 -1.38 4.31
C MET A 67 -2.58 -2.88 4.18
N VAL A 68 -1.74 -3.59 3.42
CA VAL A 68 -1.78 -5.04 3.27
C VAL A 68 -1.45 -5.74 4.58
N ALA A 69 -0.48 -5.25 5.35
CA ALA A 69 -0.14 -5.81 6.66
C ALA A 69 -1.18 -5.53 7.76
N ASP A 70 -1.85 -4.38 7.69
CA ASP A 70 -2.69 -3.87 8.78
C ASP A 70 -4.18 -4.23 8.64
N ALA A 71 -4.64 -4.52 7.42
CA ALA A 71 -6.02 -4.91 7.13
C ALA A 71 -6.40 -6.27 7.73
N GLY A 72 -7.70 -6.56 7.81
CA GLY A 72 -8.17 -7.88 8.27
C GLY A 72 -7.81 -9.00 7.30
N VAL A 73 -7.77 -8.70 6.00
CA VAL A 73 -7.25 -9.59 4.96
C VAL A 73 -6.41 -8.78 3.98
N GLY A 74 -5.12 -9.06 3.93
CA GLY A 74 -4.18 -8.48 2.97
C GLY A 74 -3.89 -9.41 1.80
N VAL A 75 -4.15 -8.95 0.58
CA VAL A 75 -3.86 -9.69 -0.65
C VAL A 75 -2.83 -8.95 -1.50
N ALA A 76 -1.78 -9.63 -1.93
CA ALA A 76 -0.80 -9.09 -2.86
C ALA A 76 -0.91 -9.74 -4.25
N MET A 77 -0.70 -8.94 -5.30
CA MET A 77 -0.60 -9.46 -6.66
C MET A 77 0.73 -10.21 -6.87
N ALA A 78 0.75 -11.29 -7.66
CA ALA A 78 1.97 -12.07 -7.93
C ALA A 78 3.11 -11.21 -8.50
N ASN A 79 2.77 -10.26 -9.37
CA ASN A 79 3.72 -9.32 -9.97
C ASN A 79 3.98 -8.07 -9.13
N GLY A 80 3.43 -8.00 -7.92
CA GLY A 80 3.65 -6.89 -6.98
C GLY A 80 5.06 -6.84 -6.40
N SER A 81 5.31 -5.88 -5.52
CA SER A 81 6.61 -5.72 -4.90
C SER A 81 6.91 -6.85 -3.92
N ALA A 82 8.21 -7.12 -3.69
CA ALA A 82 8.61 -8.15 -2.74
C ALA A 82 8.19 -7.82 -1.30
N ALA A 83 8.18 -6.54 -0.93
CA ALA A 83 7.75 -6.09 0.38
C ALA A 83 6.25 -6.35 0.59
N THR A 84 5.42 -5.97 -0.39
CA THR A 84 3.96 -6.15 -0.31
C THR A 84 3.57 -7.62 -0.31
N ARG A 85 4.19 -8.47 -1.14
CA ARG A 85 3.94 -9.92 -1.10
C ARG A 85 4.35 -10.57 0.22
N ALA A 86 5.43 -10.10 0.85
CA ALA A 86 5.89 -10.65 2.13
C ALA A 86 4.99 -10.23 3.31
N ALA A 87 4.25 -9.13 3.17
CA ALA A 87 3.33 -8.62 4.18
C ALA A 87 1.91 -9.19 4.06
N ALA A 88 1.58 -9.84 2.94
CA ALA A 88 0.22 -10.29 2.63
C ALA A 88 -0.11 -11.65 3.26
N ASP A 89 -1.38 -11.83 3.63
CA ASP A 89 -1.95 -13.12 4.01
C ASP A 89 -2.08 -14.05 2.79
N PHE A 90 -2.40 -13.47 1.63
CA PHE A 90 -2.56 -14.18 0.37
C PHE A 90 -1.77 -13.51 -0.75
N VAL A 91 -1.22 -14.33 -1.65
CA VAL A 91 -0.69 -13.86 -2.93
C VAL A 91 -1.56 -14.45 -4.03
N THR A 92 -2.27 -13.60 -4.76
CA THR A 92 -3.06 -13.98 -5.94
C THR A 92 -2.20 -13.93 -7.22
N VAL A 93 -2.75 -14.34 -8.36
CA VAL A 93 -2.07 -14.26 -9.67
C VAL A 93 -1.85 -12.80 -10.10
N SER A 94 -1.21 -12.57 -11.25
CA SER A 94 -0.90 -11.20 -11.67
C SER A 94 -2.16 -10.42 -12.07
N ASN A 95 -2.04 -9.09 -12.16
CA ASN A 95 -3.12 -8.26 -12.70
C ASN A 95 -3.44 -8.58 -14.17
N ASP A 96 -2.49 -9.14 -14.92
CA ASP A 96 -2.68 -9.55 -16.32
C ASP A 96 -3.47 -10.86 -16.44
N GLU A 97 -3.71 -11.54 -15.32
CA GLU A 97 -4.43 -12.81 -15.18
C GLU A 97 -5.69 -12.67 -14.31
N ASP A 98 -6.23 -11.45 -14.18
CA ASP A 98 -7.45 -11.15 -13.42
C ASP A 98 -7.37 -11.54 -11.93
N GLY A 99 -6.20 -11.44 -11.30
CA GLY A 99 -5.99 -11.96 -9.94
C GLY A 99 -6.90 -11.43 -8.84
N ILE A 100 -7.41 -10.20 -8.97
CA ILE A 100 -8.43 -9.68 -8.04
C ILE A 100 -9.75 -10.45 -8.21
N ALA A 101 -10.20 -10.66 -9.45
CA ALA A 101 -11.47 -11.33 -9.73
C ALA A 101 -11.43 -12.79 -9.24
N ILE A 102 -10.35 -13.51 -9.54
CA ILE A 102 -10.15 -14.90 -9.10
C ILE A 102 -10.20 -14.99 -7.58
N PHE A 103 -9.49 -14.11 -6.87
CA PHE A 103 -9.50 -14.13 -5.41
C PHE A 103 -10.89 -13.89 -4.84
N VAL A 104 -11.63 -12.91 -5.38
CA VAL A 104 -13.00 -12.59 -4.96
C VAL A 104 -13.94 -13.77 -5.18
N GLU A 105 -13.88 -14.42 -6.35
CA GLU A 105 -14.71 -15.59 -6.67
C GLU A 105 -14.44 -16.78 -5.75
N GLU A 106 -13.19 -17.00 -5.35
CA GLU A 106 -12.82 -18.16 -4.53
C GLU A 106 -13.03 -17.95 -3.02
N HIS A 107 -13.00 -16.71 -2.54
CA HIS A 107 -12.94 -16.42 -1.09
C HIS A 107 -14.09 -15.56 -0.54
N LEU A 108 -14.79 -14.79 -1.39
CA LEU A 108 -15.76 -13.78 -0.94
C LEU A 108 -17.18 -13.95 -1.50
N LEU A 109 -17.35 -14.72 -2.58
CA LEU A 109 -18.65 -15.04 -3.20
C LEU A 109 -19.09 -16.47 -2.87
#